data_AF-A0A2N0LDI8-F1
#
_entry.id   AF-A0A2N0LDI8-F1
#
_cell.length_a   1.000
_cell.length_b   1.000
_cell.length_c   1.000
_cell.angle_alpha   90.00
_cell.angle_beta   90.00
_cell.angle_gamma   90.00
#
_symmetry.space_group_name_H-M   'P 1'
#
loop_
_entity.id
_entity.type
_entity.pdbx_description
1 polymer ?
#
loop_
_entity_poly.entity_id
_entity_poly.type
_entity_poly.pdbx_seq_one_letter_code
_entity_poly.pdbx_strand_id
1 'polypeptide(L)'
;MLFLVITNPAPTRPSEARSNRQRLWEWARPLMEQGVIKDRTLYAKVGRGAIALFDVESIEELHRLLSHWLELVPAEFEIHPLMDQETTAAFLSEGAAA
;
A
#
# COMPACT_ATOMS: atom_id res chain seq x y z
N MET A 1 11.50 1.44 -3.41
CA MET A 1 10.81 0.69 -4.48
C MET A 1 9.31 0.95 -4.34
N LEU A 2 8.65 1.41 -5.41
CA LEU A 2 7.23 1.82 -5.33
C LEU A 2 6.26 0.70 -5.67
N PHE A 3 5.22 0.54 -4.84
CA PHE A 3 4.14 -0.41 -5.06
C PHE A 3 2.78 0.20 -4.74
N LEU A 4 1.86 0.21 -5.72
CA LEU A 4 0.45 0.47 -5.47
C LEU A 4 -0.22 -0.83 -5.02
N VAL A 5 -0.79 -0.81 -3.83
CA VAL A 5 -1.51 -1.95 -3.26
C VAL A 5 -2.98 -1.60 -3.11
N ILE A 6 -3.86 -2.40 -3.71
CA ILE A 6 -5.30 -2.29 -3.58
C ILE A 6 -5.81 -3.50 -2.81
N THR A 7 -6.64 -3.27 -1.81
CA THR A 7 -7.16 -4.34 -0.95
C THR A 7 -8.65 -4.59 -1.21
N ASN A 8 -9.01 -5.88 -1.19
CA ASN A 8 -10.39 -6.35 -1.21
C ASN A 8 -10.61 -7.25 0.01
N PRO A 9 -11.03 -6.67 1.16
CA PRO A 9 -11.19 -7.40 2.40
C PRO A 9 -12.36 -8.37 2.32
N ALA A 10 -12.22 -9.50 3.02
CA ALA A 10 -13.28 -10.49 3.17
C ALA A 10 -14.54 -9.83 3.77
N PRO A 11 -15.75 -10.17 3.29
CA PRO A 11 -16.98 -9.65 3.86
C PRO A 11 -17.12 -10.05 5.34
N THR A 12 -17.34 -9.06 6.21
CA THR A 12 -17.57 -9.24 7.65
C THR A 12 -18.70 -8.33 8.12
N ARG A 13 -19.16 -8.49 9.36
CA ARG A 13 -20.20 -7.60 9.90
C ARG A 13 -19.66 -6.17 10.01
N PRO A 14 -20.48 -5.13 9.75
CA PRO A 14 -20.00 -3.74 9.80
C PRO A 14 -19.34 -3.33 11.13
N SER A 15 -19.80 -3.89 12.26
CA SER A 15 -19.21 -3.65 13.58
C SER A 15 -17.78 -4.18 13.70
N GLU A 16 -17.53 -5.39 13.19
CA GLU A 16 -16.20 -6.02 13.16
C GLU A 16 -15.29 -5.32 12.15
N ALA A 17 -15.82 -4.96 10.99
CA ALA A 17 -15.10 -4.19 9.98
C ALA A 17 -14.62 -2.84 10.55
N ARG A 18 -15.42 -2.18 11.40
CA ARG A 18 -15.02 -0.94 12.06
C ARG A 18 -13.87 -1.13 13.03
N SER A 19 -13.91 -2.14 13.91
CA SER A 19 -12.82 -2.39 14.86
C SER A 19 -11.51 -2.75 14.16
N ASN A 20 -11.58 -3.56 13.10
CA ASN A 20 -10.39 -3.97 12.35
C ASN A 20 -9.78 -2.79 11.58
N ARG A 21 -10.61 -1.92 11.00
CA ARG A 21 -10.15 -0.67 10.36
C ARG A 21 -9.45 0.26 11.34
N GLN A 22 -9.93 0.39 12.57
CA GLN A 22 -9.28 1.20 13.60
C GLN A 22 -7.87 0.69 13.90
N ARG A 23 -7.72 -0.63 14.10
CA ARG A 23 -6.40 -1.26 14.34
C ARG A 23 -5.46 -1.10 13.15
N LEU A 24 -5.96 -1.28 11.93
CA LEU A 24 -5.20 -1.05 10.71
C LEU A 24 -4.72 0.40 10.61
N TRP A 25 -5.58 1.37 10.93
CA TRP A 25 -5.22 2.78 10.92
C TRP A 25 -4.13 3.13 11.94
N GLU A 26 -4.22 2.56 13.15
CA GLU A 26 -3.22 2.74 14.19
C GLU A 26 -1.86 2.17 13.80
N TRP A 27 -1.83 1.01 13.15
CA TRP A 27 -0.62 0.40 12.59
C TRP A 27 -0.04 1.23 11.44
N ALA A 28 -0.88 1.73 10.54
CA ALA A 28 -0.42 2.45 9.36
C ALA A 28 0.11 3.87 9.65
N ARG A 29 -0.37 4.50 10.73
CA ARG A 29 0.03 5.87 11.11
C ARG A 29 1.55 6.08 11.20
N PRO A 30 2.32 5.31 11.98
CA PRO A 30 3.77 5.46 12.03
C PRO A 30 4.44 5.17 10.67
N LEU A 31 3.90 4.24 9.86
CA LEU A 31 4.44 3.95 8.53
C LEU A 31 4.27 5.14 7.56
N MET A 32 3.17 5.87 7.67
CA MET A 32 2.95 7.13 6.94
C MET A 32 3.88 8.25 7.41
N GLU A 33 4.21 8.30 8.70
CA GLU A 33 5.15 9.30 9.26
C GLU A 33 6.59 9.01 8.86
N GLN A 34 6.96 7.74 8.73
CA GLN A 34 8.29 7.29 8.32
C GLN A 34 8.49 7.31 6.80
N GLY A 35 7.45 7.56 6.01
CA GLY A 35 7.51 7.57 4.54
C GLY A 35 7.39 6.18 3.88
N VAL A 36 7.35 5.10 4.66
CA VAL A 36 7.11 3.73 4.15
C VAL A 36 5.80 3.64 3.39
N ILE A 37 4.74 4.30 3.89
CA ILE A 37 3.56 4.63 3.09
C ILE A 37 3.80 6.02 2.51
N LYS A 38 4.15 6.04 1.22
CA LYS A 38 4.63 7.23 0.52
C LYS A 38 3.62 8.35 0.56
N ASP A 39 4.08 9.53 0.98
CA ASP A 39 3.30 10.78 1.01
C ASP A 39 1.96 10.62 1.76
N ARG A 40 1.91 9.73 2.76
CA ARG A 40 0.71 9.41 3.54
C ARG A 40 -0.45 8.91 2.68
N THR A 41 -0.14 8.27 1.55
CA THR A 41 -1.11 7.74 0.57
C THR A 41 -1.69 6.43 1.07
N LEU A 42 -2.64 6.53 2.01
CA LEU A 42 -3.50 5.43 2.44
C LEU A 42 -4.95 5.91 2.49
N TYR A 43 -5.79 5.37 1.61
CA TYR A 43 -7.19 5.78 1.49
C TYR A 43 -8.12 4.59 1.64
N ALA A 44 -9.17 4.74 2.45
CA ALA A 44 -10.26 3.78 2.48
C ALA A 44 -11.10 3.92 1.20
N LYS A 45 -11.41 2.79 0.56
CA LYS A 45 -12.40 2.74 -0.52
C LYS A 45 -13.79 2.95 0.06
N VAL A 46 -14.66 3.65 -0.68
CA VAL A 46 -16.08 3.70 -0.35
C VAL A 46 -16.63 2.27 -0.35
N GLY A 47 -17.32 1.88 0.72
CA GLY A 47 -17.72 0.50 0.96
C GLY A 47 -16.64 -0.30 1.68
N ARG A 48 -15.78 -1.03 0.94
CA ARG A 48 -14.77 -1.94 1.50
C ARG A 48 -13.41 -1.87 0.83
N GLY A 49 -12.37 -2.03 1.64
CA GLY A 49 -10.97 -2.06 1.22
C GLY A 49 -10.28 -0.71 1.31
N ALA A 50 -9.04 -0.70 0.85
CA ALA A 50 -8.16 0.45 0.87
C ALA A 50 -7.23 0.45 -0.34
N ILE A 51 -6.58 1.59 -0.55
CA ILE A 51 -5.50 1.79 -1.50
C ILE A 51 -4.32 2.35 -0.71
N ALA A 52 -3.13 1.80 -0.91
CA ALA A 52 -1.89 2.27 -0.31
C ALA A 52 -0.78 2.38 -1.36
N LEU A 53 0.06 3.42 -1.26
CA LEU A 53 1.31 3.49 -2.02
C LEU A 53 2.47 3.22 -1.05
N PHE A 54 3.16 2.11 -1.22
CA PHE A 54 4.34 1.75 -0.43
C PHE A 54 5.61 2.18 -1.15
N ASP A 55 6.57 2.71 -0.38
CA ASP A 55 7.95 2.90 -0.79
C ASP A 55 8.85 2.13 0.18
N VAL A 56 9.35 0.99 -0.27
CA VAL A 56 10.08 0.01 0.56
C VAL A 56 11.45 -0.31 -0.04
N GLU A 57 12.37 -0.81 0.77
CA GLU A 57 13.72 -1.14 0.30
C GLU A 57 13.78 -2.48 -0.45
N SER A 58 12.84 -3.39 -0.17
CA SER A 58 12.82 -4.74 -0.75
C SER A 58 11.43 -5.34 -0.86
N ILE A 59 11.31 -6.42 -1.65
CA ILE A 59 10.07 -7.19 -1.80
C ILE A 59 9.76 -7.93 -0.50
N GLU A 60 10.77 -8.39 0.23
CA GLU A 60 10.65 -9.05 1.53
C GLU A 60 10.03 -8.11 2.58
N GLU A 61 10.44 -6.83 2.55
CA GLU A 61 9.83 -5.81 3.41
C GLU A 61 8.36 -5.63 3.08
N LEU A 62 8.00 -5.47 1.80
CA LEU A 62 6.61 -5.38 1.37
C LEU A 62 5.81 -6.59 1.86
N HIS A 63 6.32 -7.80 1.64
CA HIS A 63 5.63 -9.03 2.02
C HIS A 63 5.35 -9.12 3.52
N ARG A 64 6.30 -8.68 4.36
CA ARG A 64 6.12 -8.60 5.82
C ARG A 64 5.03 -7.59 6.21
N LEU A 65 5.00 -6.42 5.56
CA LEU A 65 3.96 -5.41 5.80
C LEU A 65 2.57 -5.92 5.40
N LEU A 66 2.46 -6.57 4.24
CA LEU A 66 1.20 -7.14 3.75
C LEU A 66 0.73 -8.32 4.61
N SER A 67 1.65 -9.17 5.07
CA SER A 67 1.32 -10.24 6.03
C SER A 67 0.75 -9.66 7.32
N HIS A 68 1.37 -8.60 7.87
CA HIS A 68 0.84 -7.95 9.06
C HIS A 68 -0.52 -7.29 8.81
N TRP A 69 -0.72 -6.69 7.64
CA TRP A 69 -2.03 -6.18 7.24
C TRP A 69 -3.09 -7.29 7.31
N LEU A 70 -2.80 -8.48 6.78
CA LEU A 70 -3.75 -9.61 6.77
C LEU A 70 -4.14 -10.09 8.16
N GLU A 71 -3.23 -10.02 9.13
CA GLU A 71 -3.55 -10.32 10.54
C GLU A 71 -4.56 -9.33 11.14
N LEU A 72 -4.59 -8.09 10.65
CA LEU A 72 -5.53 -7.06 11.09
C LEU A 72 -6.85 -7.12 10.31
N VAL A 73 -6.75 -7.26 8.99
CA VAL A 73 -7.87 -7.30 8.05
C VAL A 73 -7.58 -8.33 6.96
N PRO A 74 -8.19 -9.53 7.04
CA PRO A 74 -8.10 -10.53 5.97
C PRO A 74 -8.60 -9.97 4.64
N ALA A 75 -7.77 -10.05 3.59
CA ALA A 75 -8.04 -9.45 2.30
C ALA A 75 -7.33 -10.17 1.16
N GLU A 76 -7.84 -9.98 -0.05
CA GLU A 76 -7.08 -10.15 -1.28
C GLU A 76 -6.32 -8.86 -1.59
N PHE A 77 -5.13 -9.00 -2.17
CA PHE A 77 -4.31 -7.88 -2.63
C PHE A 77 -4.16 -7.89 -4.14
N GLU A 78 -4.31 -6.73 -4.74
CA GLU A 78 -3.78 -6.41 -6.06
C GLU A 78 -2.54 -5.54 -5.85
N ILE A 79 -1.41 -5.93 -6.46
CA ILE A 79 -0.10 -5.30 -6.25
C ILE A 79 0.46 -4.89 -7.60
N HIS A 80 0.74 -3.60 -7.77
CA HIS A 80 1.36 -3.06 -8.98
C HIS A 80 2.71 -2.43 -8.64
N PRO A 81 3.83 -3.01 -9.07
CA PRO A 81 5.13 -2.34 -9.03
C PRO A 81 5.11 -1.11 -9.94
N LEU A 82 5.68 0.01 -9.47
CA LEU A 82 5.71 1.28 -10.19
C LEU A 82 7.15 1.79 -10.33
N MET A 83 7.43 2.50 -11.42
CA MET A 83 8.60 3.37 -11.52
C MET A 83 8.28 4.70 -10.84
N ASP A 84 9.25 5.26 -10.10
CA ASP A 84 9.14 6.65 -9.67
C ASP A 84 9.33 7.62 -10.87
N GLN A 85 9.03 8.89 -10.64
CA GLN A 85 9.07 9.91 -11.68
C GLN A 85 10.49 10.15 -12.21
N GLU A 86 11.51 10.08 -11.35
CA GLU A 86 12.91 10.30 -11.74
C GLU A 86 13.41 9.15 -12.61
N THR A 87 13.17 7.91 -12.19
CA THR A 87 13.48 6.70 -12.95
C THR A 87 12.74 6.69 -14.30
N THR A 88 11.48 7.11 -14.32
CA THR A 88 10.71 7.25 -15.57
C THR A 88 11.33 8.29 -16.49
N ALA A 89 11.69 9.47 -15.97
CA ALA A 89 12.30 10.53 -16.75
C ALA A 89 13.67 10.12 -17.31
N ALA A 90 14.50 9.45 -16.50
CA ALA A 90 15.79 8.91 -16.91
C ALA A 90 15.63 7.92 -18.06
N PHE A 91 14.75 6.92 -17.92
CA PHE A 91 14.47 5.92 -18.96
C PHE A 91 14.01 6.56 -20.28
N LEU A 92 13.14 7.57 -20.23
CA LEU A 92 12.66 8.25 -21.43
C LEU A 92 13.76 9.11 -22.10
N SER A 93 14.68 9.67 -21.32
CA SER A 93 15.79 10.48 -21.84
C SER A 93 16.85 9.65 -22.56
N GLU A 94 17.06 8.39 -22.17
CA GLU A 94 17.99 7.48 -22.84
C GLU A 94 17.55 7.16 -24.28
N GLY A 95 16.24 7.03 -24.52
CA GLY A 95 15.69 6.75 -25.86
C GLY A 95 15.70 7.95 -26.82
N ALA A 96 15.88 9.18 -26.33
CA ALA A 96 15.92 10.39 -27.15
C ALA A 96 17.33 10.70 -27.72
N ALA A 97 18.36 10.01 -27.23
CA ALA A 97 19.75 10.19 -27.64
C ALA A 97 20.22 9.17 -28.71
N ALA A 98 19.32 8.30 -29.20
CA ALA A 98 19.55 7.30 -30.24
C ALA A 98 18.86 7.70 -31.57
#